data_AF-A0A1D6ML57-F1
#
_entry.id   AF-A0A1D6ML57-F1
#
_cell.length_a   1.000
_cell.length_b   1.000
_cell.length_c   1.000
_cell.angle_alpha   90.00
_cell.angle_beta   90.00
_cell.angle_gamma   90.00
#
_symmetry.space_group_name_H-M   'P 1'
#
loop_
_entity.id
_entity.type
_entity.pdbx_description
1 polymer ?
#
loop_
_entity_poly.entity_id
_entity_poly.type
_entity_poly.pdbx_seq_one_letter_code
_entity_poly.pdbx_strand_id
1 'polypeptide(L)'
;MMQVEKLKVLATSLANSSSKAEKRILDHRRQKEEALNFRAKKENEVIAVEKDLTAEISELEKQKDELEAQLKKVNISLNAAICRLKQTREERDQFHEANNQMIFTLQAKENDLSKSIDSCNMEASVVKTWVNFLEDTWQLQLSYNEQKETKTNDELERCTSSFLKLTKHHLSYFKEVLSPSIERIRTYVDNLAVLNSREESIEHEGDDEISVQTSPQKSLEEEYLETEKKIVIAFSIVDRMKKMFYSEQAANSRQDDAEVRTLFSEIEKLKEVFESVERPTLDIEVRKAKDPMKDKSGSNRSAKDKSESSHSPVQVPSSPKDVPVESPKSPVKPEQTMDPDSEFAKLELEFGKVNRDHEEIGGWDFDELEEELRADLSKSTNPK
;
A
#
# COMPACT_ATOMS: atom_id res chain seq x y z
N MET A 1 151.21 75.34 -82.04
CA MET A 1 151.15 74.35 -80.94
C MET A 1 150.05 74.71 -79.92
N MET A 2 150.15 75.84 -79.21
CA MET A 2 149.23 76.26 -78.12
C MET A 2 147.69 76.25 -78.38
N GLN A 3 147.20 76.37 -79.61
CA GLN A 3 145.77 76.27 -79.92
C GLN A 3 145.22 74.82 -79.88
N VAL A 4 146.07 73.81 -80.11
CA VAL A 4 145.64 72.39 -80.14
C VAL A 4 145.41 71.86 -78.73
N GLU A 5 146.27 72.19 -77.75
CA GLU A 5 146.04 71.88 -76.33
C GLU A 5 144.70 72.43 -75.82
N LYS A 6 144.35 73.68 -76.15
CA LYS A 6 143.07 74.29 -75.71
C LYS A 6 141.86 73.53 -76.27
N LEU A 7 141.92 73.08 -77.53
CA LEU A 7 140.86 72.27 -78.13
C LEU A 7 140.80 70.86 -77.53
N LYS A 8 141.94 70.23 -77.22
CA LYS A 8 141.97 68.95 -76.48
C LYS A 8 141.34 69.07 -75.09
N VAL A 9 141.65 70.12 -74.33
CA VAL A 9 141.07 70.37 -73.00
C VAL A 9 139.56 70.65 -73.07
N LEU A 10 139.11 71.38 -74.10
CA LEU A 10 137.66 71.56 -74.34
C LEU A 10 136.99 70.24 -74.71
N ALA A 11 137.60 69.41 -75.56
CA ALA A 11 137.07 68.10 -75.93
C ALA A 11 137.00 67.13 -74.74
N THR A 12 138.03 67.07 -73.89
CA THR A 12 138.00 66.21 -72.68
C THR A 12 137.05 66.75 -71.61
N SER A 13 136.93 68.07 -71.45
CA SER A 13 135.94 68.68 -70.56
C SER A 13 134.51 68.44 -71.03
N LEU A 14 134.25 68.56 -72.34
CA LEU A 14 132.95 68.27 -72.94
C LEU A 14 132.61 66.77 -72.85
N ALA A 15 133.57 65.87 -73.09
CA ALA A 15 133.40 64.43 -72.92
C ALA A 15 133.13 64.04 -71.45
N ASN A 16 133.87 64.63 -70.50
CA ASN A 16 133.62 64.44 -69.06
C ASN A 16 132.24 64.99 -68.65
N SER A 17 131.80 66.10 -69.23
CA SER A 17 130.46 66.67 -69.01
C SER A 17 129.37 65.77 -69.59
N SER A 18 129.56 65.26 -70.81
CA SER A 18 128.66 64.29 -71.47
C SER A 18 128.54 63.02 -70.65
N SER A 19 129.66 62.39 -70.28
CA SER A 19 129.70 61.18 -69.44
C SER A 19 129.02 61.41 -68.07
N LYS A 20 129.19 62.59 -67.46
CA LYS A 20 128.49 62.95 -66.21
C LYS A 20 126.99 63.17 -66.42
N ALA A 21 126.55 63.67 -67.57
CA ALA A 21 125.14 63.79 -67.93
C ALA A 21 124.52 62.43 -68.24
N GLU A 22 125.20 61.59 -69.03
CA GLU A 22 124.83 60.20 -69.33
C GLU A 22 124.69 59.38 -68.05
N LYS A 23 125.64 59.48 -67.11
CA LYS A 23 125.54 58.81 -65.80
C LYS A 23 124.31 59.27 -65.02
N ARG A 24 124.01 60.57 -64.95
CA ARG A 24 122.78 61.08 -64.31
C ARG A 24 121.51 60.58 -65.00
N ILE A 25 121.51 60.47 -66.33
CA ILE A 25 120.38 59.91 -67.11
C ILE A 25 120.19 58.43 -66.76
N LEU A 26 121.27 57.65 -66.64
CA LEU A 26 121.22 56.25 -66.21
C LEU A 26 120.75 56.11 -64.76
N ASP A 27 121.30 56.89 -63.82
CA ASP A 27 120.91 56.87 -62.41
C ASP A 27 119.43 57.26 -62.23
N HIS A 28 118.94 58.31 -62.92
CA HIS A 28 117.51 58.67 -62.93
C HIS A 28 116.63 57.60 -63.60
N ARG A 29 117.10 56.97 -64.68
CA ARG A 29 116.36 55.87 -65.34
C ARG A 29 116.23 54.67 -64.40
N ARG A 30 117.30 54.32 -63.69
CA ARG A 30 117.31 53.27 -62.68
C ARG A 30 116.37 53.58 -61.52
N GLN A 31 116.42 54.78 -60.95
CA GLN A 31 115.50 55.20 -59.88
C GLN A 31 114.03 55.15 -60.34
N LYS A 32 113.75 55.56 -61.58
CA LYS A 32 112.41 55.44 -62.18
C LYS A 32 111.98 53.99 -62.31
N GLU A 33 112.87 53.09 -62.73
CA GLU A 33 112.60 51.65 -62.85
C GLU A 33 112.37 50.99 -61.48
N GLU A 34 113.20 51.30 -60.47
CA GLU A 34 113.04 50.84 -59.09
C GLU A 34 111.68 51.33 -58.50
N ALA A 35 111.30 52.58 -58.74
CA ALA A 35 110.00 53.12 -58.31
C ALA A 35 108.81 52.47 -59.03
N LEU A 36 108.92 52.17 -60.33
CA LEU A 36 107.90 51.44 -61.09
C LEU A 36 107.74 49.99 -60.59
N ASN A 37 108.85 49.30 -60.32
CA ASN A 37 108.85 47.95 -59.77
C ASN A 37 108.28 47.91 -58.34
N PHE A 38 108.61 48.90 -57.49
CA PHE A 38 108.01 49.03 -56.16
C PHE A 38 106.50 49.28 -56.25
N ARG A 39 106.06 50.19 -57.14
CA ARG A 39 104.63 50.45 -57.37
C ARG A 39 103.91 49.18 -57.81
N ALA A 40 104.41 48.48 -58.82
CA ALA A 40 103.81 47.23 -59.31
C ALA A 40 103.77 46.14 -58.21
N LYS A 41 104.82 46.02 -57.38
CA LYS A 41 104.81 45.11 -56.24
C LYS A 41 103.74 45.48 -55.21
N LYS A 42 103.63 46.77 -54.86
CA LYS A 42 102.64 47.23 -53.86
C LYS A 42 101.21 47.17 -54.40
N GLU A 43 101.01 47.42 -55.68
CA GLU A 43 99.75 47.23 -56.40
C GLU A 43 99.31 45.76 -56.35
N ASN A 44 100.20 44.81 -56.66
CA ASN A 44 99.91 43.38 -56.53
C ASN A 44 99.63 42.94 -55.08
N GLU A 45 100.32 43.51 -54.09
CA GLU A 45 100.09 43.24 -52.66
C GLU A 45 98.70 43.76 -52.21
N VAL A 46 98.34 44.98 -52.62
CA VAL A 46 97.02 45.57 -52.35
C VAL A 46 95.91 44.75 -53.03
N ILE A 47 96.07 44.38 -54.30
CA ILE A 47 95.10 43.53 -55.02
C ILE A 47 94.93 42.16 -54.35
N ALA A 48 95.99 41.56 -53.81
CA ALA A 48 95.89 40.32 -53.06
C ALA A 48 95.09 40.49 -51.76
N VAL A 49 95.37 41.53 -50.97
CA VAL A 49 94.63 41.85 -49.74
C VAL A 49 93.17 42.20 -50.03
N GLU A 50 92.89 42.99 -51.06
CA GLU A 50 91.52 43.31 -51.50
C GLU A 50 90.74 42.05 -51.89
N LYS A 51 91.38 41.11 -52.59
CA LYS A 51 90.77 39.82 -52.95
C LYS A 51 90.47 38.96 -51.72
N ASP A 52 91.41 38.87 -50.78
CA ASP A 52 91.23 38.08 -49.55
C ASP A 52 90.13 38.69 -48.67
N LEU A 53 90.09 40.02 -48.51
CA LEU A 53 88.99 40.73 -47.82
C LEU A 53 87.65 40.54 -48.53
N THR A 54 87.61 40.55 -49.86
CA THR A 54 86.38 40.29 -50.63
C THR A 54 85.86 38.87 -50.38
N ALA A 55 86.76 37.88 -50.28
CA ALA A 55 86.41 36.50 -49.94
C ALA A 55 85.91 36.37 -48.48
N GLU A 56 86.56 37.06 -47.53
CA GLU A 56 86.14 37.11 -46.13
C GLU A 56 84.75 37.73 -45.97
N ILE A 57 84.49 38.88 -46.60
CA ILE A 57 83.16 39.52 -46.62
C ILE A 57 82.10 38.56 -47.18
N SER A 58 82.39 37.89 -48.30
CA SER A 58 81.46 36.95 -48.94
C SER A 58 81.08 35.77 -48.03
N GLU A 59 82.02 35.23 -47.26
CA GLU A 59 81.75 34.14 -46.32
C GLU A 59 81.04 34.65 -45.05
N LEU A 60 81.34 35.86 -44.57
CA LEU A 60 80.62 36.49 -43.45
C LEU A 60 79.15 36.83 -43.80
N GLU A 61 78.89 37.31 -45.02
CA GLU A 61 77.52 37.54 -45.51
C GLU A 61 76.72 36.23 -45.56
N LYS A 62 77.32 35.15 -46.07
CA LYS A 62 76.71 33.81 -46.09
C LYS A 62 76.44 33.26 -44.68
N GLN A 63 77.36 33.47 -43.72
CA GLN A 63 77.14 33.08 -42.32
C GLN A 63 76.01 33.87 -41.65
N LYS A 64 75.92 35.18 -41.94
CA LYS A 64 74.80 36.02 -41.49
C LYS A 64 73.47 35.50 -42.02
N ASP A 65 73.38 35.18 -43.31
CA ASP A 65 72.14 34.71 -43.93
C ASP A 65 71.69 33.35 -43.38
N GLU A 66 72.62 32.42 -43.11
CA GLU A 66 72.33 31.14 -42.43
C GLU A 66 71.83 31.36 -40.99
N LEU A 67 72.46 32.25 -40.22
CA LEU A 67 71.99 32.60 -38.88
C LEU A 67 70.60 33.25 -38.90
N GLU A 68 70.30 34.09 -39.89
CA GLU A 68 68.98 34.68 -40.07
C GLU A 68 67.92 33.62 -40.44
N ALA A 69 68.28 32.63 -41.27
CA ALA A 69 67.42 31.49 -41.60
C ALA A 69 67.14 30.59 -40.38
N GLN A 70 68.16 30.29 -39.56
CA GLN A 70 68.01 29.54 -38.32
C GLN A 70 67.15 30.30 -37.31
N LEU A 71 67.35 31.61 -37.16
CA LEU A 71 66.53 32.46 -36.29
C LEU A 71 65.06 32.47 -36.72
N LYS A 72 64.78 32.58 -38.03
CA LYS A 72 63.42 32.46 -38.59
C LYS A 72 62.78 31.10 -38.25
N LYS A 73 63.53 29.99 -38.44
CA LYS A 73 63.07 28.63 -38.11
C LYS A 73 62.76 28.46 -36.61
N VAL A 74 63.64 28.95 -35.73
CA VAL A 74 63.43 28.94 -34.28
C VAL A 74 62.22 29.79 -33.89
N ASN A 75 62.06 30.99 -34.45
CA ASN A 75 60.92 31.86 -34.18
C ASN A 75 59.58 31.22 -34.60
N ILE A 76 59.52 30.58 -35.78
CA ILE A 76 58.33 29.83 -36.22
C ILE A 76 58.02 28.67 -35.24
N SER A 77 59.05 27.91 -34.86
CA SER A 77 58.90 26.77 -33.94
C SER A 77 58.47 27.21 -32.53
N LEU A 78 59.00 28.33 -32.05
CA LEU A 78 58.66 28.94 -30.77
C LEU A 78 57.21 29.41 -30.75
N ASN A 79 56.77 30.14 -31.79
CA ASN A 79 55.37 30.57 -31.90
C ASN A 79 54.41 29.36 -31.97
N ALA A 80 54.76 28.31 -32.74
CA ALA A 80 53.98 27.08 -32.77
C ALA A 80 53.96 26.31 -31.43
N ALA A 81 55.01 26.42 -30.61
CA ALA A 81 55.01 25.88 -29.25
C ALA A 81 54.17 26.72 -28.28
N ILE A 82 54.22 28.05 -28.38
CA ILE A 82 53.40 28.98 -27.59
C ILE A 82 51.91 28.79 -27.89
N CYS A 83 51.52 28.67 -29.16
CA CYS A 83 50.14 28.39 -29.56
C CYS A 83 49.62 27.07 -28.96
N ARG A 84 50.40 25.98 -29.07
CA ARG A 84 50.03 24.69 -28.46
C ARG A 84 49.94 24.78 -26.93
N LEU A 85 50.88 25.44 -26.27
CA LEU A 85 50.84 25.65 -24.81
C LEU A 85 49.60 26.44 -24.38
N LYS A 86 49.18 27.44 -25.17
CA LYS A 86 47.94 28.18 -24.92
C LYS A 86 46.72 27.27 -25.06
N GLN A 87 46.61 26.54 -26.17
CA GLN A 87 45.50 25.61 -26.42
C GLN A 87 45.36 24.57 -25.30
N THR A 88 46.45 23.88 -24.93
CA THR A 88 46.41 22.87 -23.85
C THR A 88 46.04 23.45 -22.48
N ARG A 89 46.33 24.73 -22.23
CA ARG A 89 45.85 25.41 -21.00
C ARG A 89 44.35 25.67 -21.05
N GLU A 90 43.83 26.13 -22.19
CA GLU A 90 42.40 26.37 -22.40
C GLU A 90 41.59 25.05 -22.32
N GLU A 91 42.07 23.97 -22.93
CA GLU A 91 41.50 22.62 -22.81
C GLU A 91 41.49 22.12 -21.36
N ARG A 92 42.59 22.33 -20.62
CA ARG A 92 42.71 21.97 -19.21
C ARG A 92 41.75 22.77 -18.33
N ASP A 93 41.58 24.06 -18.60
CA ASP A 93 40.65 24.93 -17.86
C ASP A 93 39.18 24.54 -18.12
N GLN A 94 38.83 24.23 -19.38
CA GLN A 94 37.52 23.69 -19.76
C GLN A 94 37.24 22.33 -19.09
N PHE A 95 38.24 21.43 -19.05
CA PHE A 95 38.12 20.14 -18.38
C PHE A 95 37.85 20.29 -16.88
N HIS A 96 38.55 21.20 -16.20
CA HIS A 96 38.29 21.46 -14.78
C HIS A 96 36.89 22.01 -14.54
N GLU A 97 36.39 22.92 -15.38
CA GLU A 97 35.04 23.45 -15.27
C GLU A 97 33.97 22.36 -15.49
N ALA A 98 34.09 21.57 -16.55
CA ALA A 98 33.19 20.44 -16.82
C ALA A 98 33.22 19.39 -15.69
N ASN A 99 34.40 19.09 -15.14
CA ASN A 99 34.54 18.17 -14.01
C ASN A 99 33.93 18.72 -12.71
N ASN A 100 34.07 20.02 -12.43
CA ASN A 100 33.40 20.67 -11.30
C ASN A 100 31.88 20.60 -11.45
N GLN A 101 31.34 20.89 -12.64
CA GLN A 101 29.91 20.76 -12.94
C GLN A 101 29.42 19.32 -12.73
N MET A 102 30.17 18.32 -13.22
CA MET A 102 29.86 16.90 -12.97
C MET A 102 29.78 16.60 -11.47
N ILE A 103 30.79 17.01 -10.68
CA ILE A 103 30.81 16.82 -9.22
C ILE A 103 29.59 17.46 -8.56
N PHE A 104 29.22 18.70 -8.92
CA PHE A 104 28.02 19.34 -8.38
C PHE A 104 26.74 18.59 -8.72
N THR A 105 26.59 18.07 -9.95
CA THR A 105 25.39 17.29 -10.33
C THR A 105 25.32 15.94 -9.62
N LEU A 106 26.46 15.28 -9.37
CA LEU A 106 26.52 14.03 -8.62
C LEU A 106 26.18 14.28 -7.15
N GLN A 107 26.74 15.33 -6.53
CA GLN A 107 26.43 15.71 -5.15
C GLN A 107 24.97 16.11 -4.97
N ALA A 108 24.35 16.78 -5.96
CA ALA A 108 22.92 17.07 -5.93
C ALA A 108 22.07 15.78 -5.92
N LYS A 109 22.38 14.83 -6.81
CA LYS A 109 21.72 13.51 -6.86
C LYS A 109 21.92 12.70 -5.58
N GLU A 110 23.12 12.72 -5.00
CA GLU A 110 23.43 12.06 -3.72
C GLU A 110 22.58 12.64 -2.58
N ASN A 111 22.49 13.97 -2.48
CA ASN A 111 21.64 14.63 -1.48
C ASN A 111 20.15 14.30 -1.65
N ASP A 112 19.65 14.21 -2.88
CA ASP A 112 18.24 13.87 -3.14
C ASP A 112 17.94 12.39 -2.88
N LEU A 113 18.87 11.48 -3.20
CA LEU A 113 18.80 10.08 -2.79
C LEU A 113 18.82 9.92 -1.27
N SER A 114 19.65 10.70 -0.55
CA SER A 114 19.65 10.70 0.93
C SER A 114 18.29 11.08 1.49
N LYS A 115 17.66 12.17 1.00
CA LYS A 115 16.31 12.58 1.41
C LYS A 115 15.25 11.50 1.12
N SER A 116 15.38 10.81 -0.03
CA SER A 116 14.47 9.72 -0.41
C SER A 116 14.61 8.51 0.52
N ILE A 117 15.84 8.15 0.90
CA ILE A 117 16.13 7.10 1.89
C ILE A 117 15.53 7.49 3.26
N ASP A 118 15.70 8.73 3.70
CA ASP A 118 15.14 9.22 4.95
C ASP A 118 13.59 9.17 4.95
N SER A 119 12.93 9.57 3.86
CA SER A 119 11.47 9.43 3.72
C SER A 119 11.03 7.96 3.81
N CYS A 120 11.69 7.08 3.04
CA CYS A 120 11.39 5.64 3.02
C CYS A 120 11.57 5.00 4.41
N ASN A 121 12.59 5.42 5.18
CA ASN A 121 12.81 4.96 6.56
C ASN A 121 11.69 5.42 7.50
N MET A 122 11.23 6.67 7.35
CA MET A 122 10.09 7.19 8.12
C MET A 122 8.81 6.45 7.78
N GLU A 123 8.51 6.24 6.50
CA GLU A 123 7.35 5.47 6.03
C GLU A 123 7.37 4.02 6.54
N ALA A 124 8.53 3.35 6.48
CA ALA A 124 8.70 2.00 7.03
C ALA A 124 8.45 1.95 8.55
N SER A 125 8.83 2.99 9.30
CA SER A 125 8.54 3.08 10.74
C SER A 125 7.04 3.23 11.04
N VAL A 126 6.31 3.97 10.20
CA VAL A 126 4.86 4.14 10.28
C VAL A 126 4.15 2.83 9.96
N VAL A 127 4.54 2.16 8.86
CA VAL A 127 3.99 0.83 8.50
C VAL A 127 4.22 -0.19 9.61
N LYS A 128 5.43 -0.24 10.20
CA LYS A 128 5.72 -1.12 11.34
C LYS A 128 4.83 -0.83 12.55
N THR A 129 4.53 0.43 12.82
CA THR A 129 3.63 0.84 13.90
C THR A 129 2.19 0.36 13.64
N TRP A 130 1.71 0.48 12.40
CA TRP A 130 0.39 -0.05 12.00
C TRP A 130 0.31 -1.57 12.06
N VAL A 131 1.35 -2.29 11.63
CA VAL A 131 1.39 -3.76 11.73
C VAL A 131 1.27 -4.20 13.19
N ASN A 132 2.05 -3.61 14.10
CA ASN A 132 1.95 -3.91 15.52
C ASN A 132 0.55 -3.61 16.08
N PHE A 133 -0.02 -2.44 15.77
CA PHE A 133 -1.37 -2.07 16.21
C PHE A 133 -2.46 -3.04 15.73
N LEU A 134 -2.38 -3.49 14.47
CA LEU A 134 -3.33 -4.45 13.91
C LEU A 134 -3.20 -5.83 14.54
N GLU A 135 -1.98 -6.30 14.79
CA GLU A 135 -1.73 -7.56 15.50
C GLU A 135 -2.26 -7.50 16.95
N ASP A 136 -1.91 -6.45 17.71
CA ASP A 136 -2.40 -6.25 19.08
C ASP A 136 -3.95 -6.18 19.12
N THR A 137 -4.56 -5.49 18.15
CA THR A 137 -6.02 -5.40 18.02
C THR A 137 -6.65 -6.75 17.68
N TRP A 138 -6.03 -7.54 16.80
CA TRP A 138 -6.49 -8.87 16.44
C TRP A 138 -6.44 -9.83 17.64
N GLN A 139 -5.33 -9.85 18.39
CA GLN A 139 -5.18 -10.66 19.60
C GLN A 139 -6.22 -10.25 20.68
N LEU A 140 -6.46 -8.94 20.85
CA LEU A 140 -7.49 -8.44 21.77
C LEU A 140 -8.89 -8.89 21.34
N GLN A 141 -9.22 -8.79 20.04
CA GLN A 141 -10.52 -9.21 19.52
C GLN A 141 -10.74 -10.73 19.65
N LEU A 142 -9.70 -11.53 19.40
CA LEU A 142 -9.72 -12.98 19.56
C LEU A 142 -10.00 -13.36 21.02
N SER A 143 -9.25 -12.78 21.96
CA SER A 143 -9.42 -13.02 23.40
C SER A 143 -10.80 -12.56 23.91
N TYR A 144 -11.29 -11.40 23.44
CA TYR A 144 -12.63 -10.92 23.78
C TYR A 144 -13.72 -11.89 23.28
N ASN A 145 -13.58 -12.43 22.06
CA ASN A 145 -14.55 -13.36 21.52
C ASN A 145 -14.55 -14.70 22.27
N GLU A 146 -13.37 -15.23 22.60
CA GLU A 146 -13.22 -16.44 23.43
C GLU A 146 -13.83 -16.25 24.83
N GLN A 147 -13.56 -15.11 25.49
CA GLN A 147 -14.17 -14.78 26.79
C GLN A 147 -15.70 -14.63 26.71
N LYS A 148 -16.20 -14.07 25.61
CA LYS A 148 -17.64 -13.93 25.37
C LYS A 148 -18.29 -15.30 25.15
N GLU A 149 -17.69 -16.14 24.31
CA GLU A 149 -18.20 -17.48 24.00
C GLU A 149 -18.25 -18.36 25.26
N THR A 150 -17.14 -18.45 25.99
CA THR A 150 -17.06 -19.18 27.27
C THR A 150 -18.14 -18.71 28.25
N LYS A 151 -18.25 -17.39 28.49
CA LYS A 151 -19.32 -16.83 29.33
C LYS A 151 -20.73 -17.20 28.86
N THR A 152 -21.00 -17.17 27.56
CA THR A 152 -22.33 -17.55 27.02
C THR A 152 -22.60 -19.05 27.16
N ASN A 153 -21.61 -19.92 27.02
CA ASN A 153 -21.79 -21.35 27.27
C ASN A 153 -21.99 -21.64 28.77
N ASP A 154 -21.27 -20.97 29.67
CA ASP A 154 -21.45 -21.08 31.12
C ASP A 154 -22.86 -20.63 31.56
N GLU A 155 -23.37 -19.54 30.98
CA GLU A 155 -24.75 -19.06 31.21
C GLU A 155 -25.79 -20.03 30.65
N LEU A 156 -25.55 -20.59 29.45
CA LEU A 156 -26.41 -21.60 28.83
C LEU A 156 -26.45 -22.89 29.67
N GLU A 157 -25.31 -23.40 30.12
CA GLU A 157 -25.23 -24.61 30.96
C GLU A 157 -25.91 -24.40 32.32
N ARG A 158 -25.76 -23.22 32.92
CA ARG A 158 -26.47 -22.83 34.16
C ARG A 158 -27.99 -22.76 33.94
N CYS A 159 -28.43 -22.27 32.78
CA CYS A 159 -29.84 -22.24 32.39
C CYS A 159 -30.39 -23.67 32.20
N THR A 160 -29.71 -24.50 31.41
CA THR A 160 -30.06 -25.92 31.20
C THR A 160 -30.15 -26.68 32.52
N SER A 161 -29.17 -26.50 33.41
CA SER A 161 -29.15 -27.13 34.75
C SER A 161 -30.32 -26.68 35.64
N SER A 162 -30.72 -25.41 35.53
CA SER A 162 -31.86 -24.85 36.28
C SER A 162 -33.20 -25.36 35.74
N PHE A 163 -33.35 -25.41 34.42
CA PHE A 163 -34.52 -25.97 33.74
C PHE A 163 -34.69 -27.47 34.04
N LEU A 164 -33.60 -28.23 34.07
CA LEU A 164 -33.61 -29.65 34.44
C LEU A 164 -34.09 -29.86 35.89
N LYS A 165 -33.56 -29.09 36.85
CA LYS A 165 -34.01 -29.12 38.26
C LYS A 165 -35.49 -28.79 38.41
N LEU A 166 -35.95 -27.75 37.71
CA LEU A 166 -37.35 -27.33 37.71
C LEU A 166 -38.28 -28.40 37.10
N THR A 167 -37.85 -29.02 36.00
CA THR A 167 -38.57 -30.13 35.34
C THR A 167 -38.72 -31.32 36.29
N LYS A 168 -37.63 -31.76 36.93
CA LYS A 168 -37.67 -32.84 37.93
C LYS A 168 -38.64 -32.52 39.07
N HIS A 169 -38.55 -31.32 39.65
CA HIS A 169 -39.44 -30.91 40.74
C HIS A 169 -40.92 -30.96 40.36
N HIS A 170 -41.30 -30.40 39.21
CA HIS A 170 -42.69 -30.44 38.76
C HIS A 170 -43.19 -31.84 38.41
N LEU A 171 -42.37 -32.68 37.78
CA LEU A 171 -42.78 -34.06 37.48
C LEU A 171 -42.97 -34.89 38.75
N SER A 172 -42.07 -34.79 39.73
CA SER A 172 -42.24 -35.43 41.03
C SER A 172 -43.50 -34.95 41.75
N TYR A 173 -43.74 -33.63 41.75
CA TYR A 173 -44.98 -33.05 42.31
C TYR A 173 -46.23 -33.58 41.61
N PHE A 174 -46.26 -33.66 40.27
CA PHE A 174 -47.39 -34.21 39.54
C PHE A 174 -47.60 -35.70 39.85
N LYS A 175 -46.54 -36.51 39.94
CA LYS A 175 -46.63 -37.92 40.37
C LYS A 175 -47.24 -38.06 41.78
N GLU A 176 -46.79 -37.24 42.73
CA GLU A 176 -47.27 -37.21 44.12
C GLU A 176 -48.73 -36.73 44.25
N VAL A 177 -49.18 -35.81 43.39
CA VAL A 177 -50.57 -35.30 43.39
C VAL A 177 -51.52 -36.22 42.61
N LEU A 178 -51.08 -36.80 41.49
CA LEU A 178 -51.89 -37.69 40.66
C LEU A 178 -52.23 -38.99 41.39
N SER A 179 -51.25 -39.63 42.05
CA SER A 179 -51.46 -40.95 42.67
C SER A 179 -52.63 -40.97 43.69
N PRO A 180 -52.73 -40.05 44.67
CA PRO A 180 -53.87 -39.99 45.58
C PRO A 180 -55.16 -39.47 44.93
N SER A 181 -55.06 -38.64 43.88
CA SER A 181 -56.24 -38.12 43.18
C SER A 181 -56.93 -39.22 42.37
N ILE A 182 -56.16 -40.10 41.73
CA ILE A 182 -56.66 -41.28 41.00
C ILE A 182 -57.27 -42.29 41.98
N GLU A 183 -56.68 -42.46 43.16
CA GLU A 183 -57.25 -43.33 44.20
C GLU A 183 -58.56 -42.77 44.79
N ARG A 184 -58.69 -41.45 44.92
CA ARG A 184 -59.97 -40.79 45.23
C ARG A 184 -61.00 -41.01 44.12
N ILE A 185 -60.62 -40.88 42.85
CA ILE A 185 -61.51 -41.16 41.71
C ILE A 185 -62.07 -42.59 41.80
N ARG A 186 -61.23 -43.61 42.05
CA ARG A 186 -61.70 -44.98 42.29
C ARG A 186 -62.70 -45.06 43.44
N THR A 187 -62.35 -44.49 44.58
CA THR A 187 -63.22 -44.46 45.77
C THR A 187 -64.55 -43.74 45.50
N TYR A 188 -64.56 -42.68 44.69
CA TYR A 188 -65.77 -41.99 44.25
C TYR A 188 -66.60 -42.86 43.30
N VAL A 189 -65.99 -43.56 42.34
CA VAL A 189 -66.66 -44.54 41.47
C VAL A 189 -67.32 -45.66 42.29
N ASP A 190 -66.58 -46.30 43.20
CA ASP A 190 -67.07 -47.38 44.04
C ASP A 190 -68.26 -46.93 44.91
N ASN A 191 -68.15 -45.75 45.54
CA ASN A 191 -69.22 -45.18 46.36
C ASN A 191 -70.46 -44.80 45.53
N LEU A 192 -70.30 -44.25 44.31
CA LEU A 192 -71.41 -43.95 43.41
C LEU A 192 -72.11 -45.24 42.94
N ALA A 193 -71.36 -46.31 42.65
CA ALA A 193 -71.93 -47.60 42.29
C ALA A 193 -72.77 -48.20 43.45
N VAL A 194 -72.29 -48.10 44.70
CA VAL A 194 -73.02 -48.53 45.90
C VAL A 194 -74.28 -47.68 46.11
N LEU A 195 -74.24 -46.36 45.91
CA LEU A 195 -75.41 -45.49 46.03
C LEU A 195 -76.46 -45.81 44.96
N ASN A 196 -76.06 -45.93 43.70
CA ASN A 196 -76.97 -46.26 42.59
C ASN A 196 -77.66 -47.63 42.81
N SER A 197 -76.90 -48.64 43.25
CA SER A 197 -77.44 -49.97 43.58
C SER A 197 -78.45 -49.93 44.75
N ARG A 198 -78.28 -48.98 45.69
CA ARG A 198 -79.18 -48.78 46.82
C ARG A 198 -80.44 -48.00 46.45
N GLU A 199 -80.34 -47.05 45.53
CA GLU A 199 -81.48 -46.31 44.98
C GLU A 199 -82.43 -47.28 44.23
N GLU A 200 -81.91 -48.14 43.33
CA GLU A 200 -82.68 -49.20 42.65
C GLU A 200 -83.34 -50.20 43.61
N SER A 201 -82.79 -50.38 44.81
CA SER A 201 -83.33 -51.30 45.84
C SER A 201 -84.58 -50.74 46.56
N ILE A 202 -84.94 -49.48 46.34
CA ILE A 202 -86.04 -48.79 47.04
C ILE A 202 -87.29 -48.65 46.14
N GLU A 203 -87.22 -49.01 44.85
CA GLU A 203 -88.35 -49.01 43.91
C GLU A 203 -89.36 -50.17 44.14
N HIS A 204 -89.87 -50.31 45.37
CA HIS A 204 -91.03 -51.13 45.67
C HIS A 204 -91.87 -50.67 46.87
N GLU A 205 -92.24 -49.37 46.94
CA GLU A 205 -93.57 -48.92 47.40
C GLU A 205 -93.76 -47.39 47.25
N GLY A 206 -94.95 -46.97 46.83
CA GLY A 206 -95.46 -45.59 47.03
C GLY A 206 -95.29 -44.62 45.87
N ASP A 207 -96.38 -43.93 45.53
CA ASP A 207 -96.50 -42.95 44.45
C ASP A 207 -96.34 -41.50 44.95
N ASP A 208 -95.86 -40.66 44.03
CA ASP A 208 -95.85 -39.19 43.98
C ASP A 208 -95.11 -38.31 45.03
N GLU A 209 -94.66 -37.16 44.49
CA GLU A 209 -94.19 -35.93 45.15
C GLU A 209 -92.81 -35.88 45.88
N ILE A 210 -91.75 -35.81 45.06
CA ILE A 210 -90.49 -35.06 45.29
C ILE A 210 -89.65 -35.47 46.53
N SER A 211 -88.76 -36.45 46.36
CA SER A 211 -87.54 -36.55 47.16
C SER A 211 -86.31 -36.10 46.35
N VAL A 212 -85.80 -34.94 46.76
CA VAL A 212 -84.47 -34.41 46.48
C VAL A 212 -83.44 -35.55 46.34
N GLN A 213 -82.87 -35.72 45.13
CA GLN A 213 -81.69 -36.59 44.92
C GLN A 213 -80.70 -36.29 46.03
N THR A 214 -80.35 -37.33 46.79
CA THR A 214 -79.77 -37.15 48.12
C THR A 214 -78.57 -36.20 48.07
N SER A 215 -78.56 -35.21 48.97
CA SER A 215 -77.46 -34.25 49.07
C SER A 215 -76.05 -34.88 49.05
N PRO A 216 -75.79 -36.06 49.67
CA PRO A 216 -74.52 -36.77 49.52
C PRO A 216 -74.18 -37.23 48.09
N GLN A 217 -75.13 -37.76 47.30
CA GLN A 217 -74.83 -38.23 45.93
C GLN A 217 -74.40 -37.04 45.05
N LYS A 218 -75.14 -35.93 45.12
CA LYS A 218 -74.82 -34.71 44.36
C LYS A 218 -73.46 -34.11 44.73
N SER A 219 -73.10 -34.08 46.01
CA SER A 219 -71.75 -33.63 46.41
C SER A 219 -70.64 -34.56 45.91
N LEU A 220 -70.89 -35.88 45.86
CA LEU A 220 -69.91 -36.88 45.44
C LEU A 220 -69.61 -36.78 43.94
N GLU A 221 -70.63 -36.55 43.10
CA GLU A 221 -70.46 -36.28 41.67
C GLU A 221 -69.72 -34.96 41.40
N GLU A 222 -69.97 -33.91 42.19
CA GLU A 222 -69.28 -32.62 42.06
C GLU A 222 -67.79 -32.71 42.47
N GLU A 223 -67.48 -33.44 43.56
CA GLU A 223 -66.11 -33.76 43.96
C GLU A 223 -65.38 -34.64 42.93
N TYR A 224 -66.07 -35.62 42.33
CA TYR A 224 -65.54 -36.42 41.22
C TYR A 224 -65.12 -35.53 40.04
N LEU A 225 -66.03 -34.68 39.54
CA LEU A 225 -65.79 -33.82 38.36
C LEU A 225 -64.65 -32.82 38.59
N GLU A 226 -64.58 -32.22 39.77
CA GLU A 226 -63.53 -31.27 40.11
C GLU A 226 -62.17 -31.98 40.38
N THR A 227 -62.18 -33.28 40.70
CA THR A 227 -60.96 -34.11 40.78
C THR A 227 -60.51 -34.60 39.41
N GLU A 228 -61.44 -35.09 38.56
CA GLU A 228 -61.22 -35.47 37.16
C GLU A 228 -60.58 -34.31 36.39
N LYS A 229 -61.18 -33.12 36.47
CA LYS A 229 -60.67 -31.89 35.85
C LYS A 229 -59.24 -31.56 36.29
N LYS A 230 -58.89 -31.74 37.57
CA LYS A 230 -57.50 -31.52 38.06
C LYS A 230 -56.52 -32.53 37.49
N ILE A 231 -56.92 -33.80 37.40
CA ILE A 231 -56.13 -34.88 36.82
C ILE A 231 -55.87 -34.61 35.32
N VAL A 232 -56.92 -34.29 34.55
CA VAL A 232 -56.81 -33.97 33.12
C VAL A 232 -55.91 -32.74 32.88
N ILE A 233 -56.06 -31.68 33.69
CA ILE A 233 -55.17 -30.51 33.61
C ILE A 233 -53.72 -30.90 33.91
N ALA A 234 -53.46 -31.68 34.97
CA ALA A 234 -52.12 -32.14 35.33
C ALA A 234 -51.46 -32.96 34.20
N PHE A 235 -52.15 -33.94 33.63
CA PHE A 235 -51.66 -34.69 32.47
C PHE A 235 -51.38 -33.78 31.27
N SER A 236 -52.25 -32.80 30.98
CA SER A 236 -52.04 -31.85 29.87
C SER A 236 -50.78 -30.97 30.06
N ILE A 237 -50.40 -30.67 31.31
CA ILE A 237 -49.17 -29.95 31.63
C ILE A 237 -47.96 -30.86 31.46
N VAL A 238 -48.04 -32.10 31.95
CA VAL A 238 -46.97 -33.11 31.79
C VAL A 238 -46.71 -33.41 30.31
N ASP A 239 -47.75 -33.57 29.49
CA ASP A 239 -47.62 -33.79 28.04
C ASP A 239 -46.97 -32.58 27.34
N ARG A 240 -47.26 -31.34 27.77
CA ARG A 240 -46.54 -30.14 27.30
C ARG A 240 -45.08 -30.14 27.73
N MET A 241 -44.77 -30.49 28.98
CA MET A 241 -43.40 -30.61 29.47
C MET A 241 -42.61 -31.67 28.68
N LYS A 242 -43.22 -32.84 28.45
CA LYS A 242 -42.67 -33.93 27.63
C LYS A 242 -42.34 -33.46 26.21
N LYS A 243 -43.27 -32.72 25.58
CA LYS A 243 -43.05 -32.14 24.25
C LYS A 243 -41.91 -31.11 24.22
N MET A 244 -41.78 -30.26 25.22
CA MET A 244 -40.64 -29.33 25.30
C MET A 244 -39.31 -30.07 25.49
N PHE A 245 -39.31 -31.11 26.33
CA PHE A 245 -38.11 -31.86 26.70
C PHE A 245 -37.55 -32.76 25.59
N TYR A 246 -38.40 -33.22 24.67
CA TYR A 246 -38.03 -34.05 23.51
C TYR A 246 -38.29 -33.37 22.16
N SER A 247 -38.28 -32.03 22.12
CA SER A 247 -38.49 -31.29 20.87
C SER A 247 -37.28 -31.42 19.93
N GLU A 248 -37.55 -31.50 18.63
CA GLU A 248 -36.56 -31.76 17.57
C GLU A 248 -35.46 -30.68 17.48
N GLN A 249 -35.76 -29.46 17.95
CA GLN A 249 -34.82 -28.35 18.06
C GLN A 249 -33.77 -28.54 19.19
N ALA A 250 -33.96 -29.54 20.05
CA ALA A 250 -33.08 -29.92 21.15
C ALA A 250 -32.37 -31.27 20.90
N ALA A 251 -32.15 -31.67 19.63
CA ALA A 251 -31.43 -32.89 19.23
C ALA A 251 -29.92 -32.94 19.61
N ASN A 252 -29.50 -32.11 20.58
CA ASN A 252 -28.16 -32.10 21.16
C ASN A 252 -28.20 -32.94 22.44
N SER A 253 -27.18 -33.78 22.68
CA SER A 253 -27.11 -34.79 23.75
C SER A 253 -27.28 -34.31 25.21
N ARG A 254 -27.45 -33.00 25.45
CA ARG A 254 -27.54 -32.36 26.78
C ARG A 254 -28.85 -32.64 27.55
N GLN A 255 -29.83 -33.35 26.96
CA GLN A 255 -31.18 -33.47 27.51
C GLN A 255 -31.64 -34.92 27.85
N ASP A 256 -30.76 -35.93 27.78
CA ASP A 256 -31.14 -37.32 28.08
C ASP A 256 -31.00 -37.71 29.57
N ASP A 257 -31.70 -37.01 30.46
CA ASP A 257 -31.68 -37.32 31.90
C ASP A 257 -32.51 -38.59 32.23
N ALA A 258 -31.88 -39.55 32.92
CA ALA A 258 -32.50 -40.83 33.27
C ALA A 258 -33.66 -40.70 34.26
N GLU A 259 -33.56 -39.77 35.23
CA GLU A 259 -34.57 -39.56 36.27
C GLU A 259 -35.83 -38.91 35.66
N VAL A 260 -35.65 -37.92 34.78
CA VAL A 260 -36.76 -37.31 34.02
C VAL A 260 -37.49 -38.34 33.15
N ARG A 261 -36.75 -39.23 32.46
CA ARG A 261 -37.36 -40.35 31.72
C ARG A 261 -38.16 -41.28 32.62
N THR A 262 -37.65 -41.63 33.80
CA THR A 262 -38.40 -42.47 34.75
C THR A 262 -39.65 -41.77 35.25
N LEU A 263 -39.59 -40.49 35.61
CA LEU A 263 -40.75 -39.73 36.08
C LEU A 263 -41.84 -39.62 35.01
N PHE A 264 -41.49 -39.32 33.75
CA PHE A 264 -42.47 -39.36 32.64
C PHE A 264 -43.10 -40.74 32.47
N SER A 265 -42.31 -41.81 32.60
CA SER A 265 -42.78 -43.20 32.46
C SER A 265 -43.67 -43.64 33.62
N GLU A 266 -43.44 -43.14 34.84
CA GLU A 266 -44.30 -43.37 36.01
C GLU A 266 -45.61 -42.60 35.91
N ILE A 267 -45.59 -41.36 35.41
CA ILE A 267 -46.81 -40.58 35.18
C ILE A 267 -47.65 -41.18 34.04
N GLU A 268 -47.01 -41.74 32.99
CA GLU A 268 -47.73 -42.46 31.92
C GLU A 268 -48.46 -43.69 32.49
N LYS A 269 -47.83 -44.46 33.39
CA LYS A 269 -48.51 -45.57 34.09
C LYS A 269 -49.68 -45.10 34.95
N LEU A 270 -49.57 -43.94 35.61
CA LEU A 270 -50.70 -43.34 36.32
C LEU A 270 -51.83 -42.93 35.37
N LYS A 271 -51.50 -42.50 34.14
CA LYS A 271 -52.48 -42.21 33.08
C LYS A 271 -53.19 -43.47 32.61
N GLU A 272 -52.46 -44.54 32.31
CA GLU A 272 -53.02 -45.86 32.00
C GLU A 272 -53.96 -46.36 33.12
N VAL A 273 -53.57 -46.19 34.38
CA VAL A 273 -54.41 -46.54 35.54
C VAL A 273 -55.67 -45.67 35.61
N PHE A 274 -55.58 -44.36 35.36
CA PHE A 274 -56.73 -43.47 35.37
C PHE A 274 -57.74 -43.82 34.26
N GLU A 275 -57.27 -44.00 33.02
CA GLU A 275 -58.10 -44.40 31.86
C GLU A 275 -58.71 -45.81 32.02
N SER A 276 -58.16 -46.65 32.91
CA SER A 276 -58.74 -47.97 33.24
C SER A 276 -59.93 -47.93 34.21
N VAL A 277 -60.18 -46.80 34.88
CA VAL A 277 -61.34 -46.63 35.75
C VAL A 277 -62.54 -46.25 34.89
N GLU A 278 -63.56 -47.10 34.86
CA GLU A 278 -64.79 -46.84 34.09
C GLU A 278 -65.48 -45.56 34.62
N ARG A 279 -65.71 -44.59 33.73
CA ARG A 279 -66.33 -43.30 34.06
C ARG A 279 -67.81 -43.51 34.42
N PRO A 280 -68.26 -43.20 35.64
CA PRO A 280 -69.66 -43.36 36.02
C PRO A 280 -70.58 -42.46 35.17
N THR A 281 -71.84 -42.88 35.01
CA THR A 281 -72.88 -41.98 34.50
C THR A 281 -73.30 -41.04 35.63
N LEU A 282 -73.03 -39.74 35.47
CA LEU A 282 -73.25 -38.71 36.49
C LEU A 282 -74.57 -37.98 36.23
N ASP A 283 -75.45 -37.97 37.23
CA ASP A 283 -76.79 -37.40 37.09
C ASP A 283 -76.77 -35.87 36.99
N ILE A 284 -75.75 -35.20 37.55
CA ILE A 284 -75.49 -33.78 37.36
C ILE A 284 -75.21 -33.44 35.90
N GLU A 285 -74.43 -34.27 35.18
CA GLU A 285 -74.17 -34.05 33.75
C GLU A 285 -75.45 -34.27 32.94
N VAL A 286 -76.21 -35.34 33.23
CA VAL A 286 -77.47 -35.67 32.54
C VAL A 286 -78.54 -34.61 32.75
N ARG A 287 -78.71 -34.07 33.97
CA ARG A 287 -79.69 -33.01 34.27
C ARG A 287 -79.30 -31.67 33.67
N LYS A 288 -78.01 -31.33 33.69
CA LYS A 288 -77.47 -30.12 33.05
C LYS A 288 -77.58 -30.16 31.51
N ALA A 289 -77.73 -31.36 30.93
CA ALA A 289 -78.09 -31.56 29.53
C ALA A 289 -79.62 -31.56 29.27
N LYS A 290 -80.45 -31.87 30.28
CA LYS A 290 -81.93 -31.90 30.18
C LYS A 290 -82.62 -30.56 30.46
N ASP A 291 -81.98 -29.61 31.15
CA ASP A 291 -82.50 -28.25 31.39
C ASP A 291 -81.83 -27.16 30.52
N PRO A 292 -82.31 -26.91 29.28
CA PRO A 292 -81.97 -25.73 28.51
C PRO A 292 -82.99 -24.57 28.73
N MET A 293 -82.45 -23.40 29.11
CA MET A 293 -83.07 -22.05 29.09
C MET A 293 -83.97 -21.58 30.27
N LYS A 294 -83.36 -20.74 31.12
CA LYS A 294 -83.62 -19.29 31.22
C LYS A 294 -82.36 -18.62 31.79
N ASP A 295 -81.91 -17.43 31.36
CA ASP A 295 -82.61 -16.34 30.68
C ASP A 295 -81.98 -15.86 29.37
N LYS A 296 -82.80 -15.20 28.54
CA LYS A 296 -82.37 -14.40 27.38
C LYS A 296 -82.43 -12.91 27.73
N SER A 297 -81.30 -12.21 27.72
CA SER A 297 -81.20 -10.82 27.20
C SER A 297 -79.72 -10.37 27.16
N GLY A 298 -79.10 -10.09 26.02
CA GLY A 298 -79.60 -10.25 24.66
C GLY A 298 -78.65 -9.73 23.57
N SER A 299 -79.13 -9.84 22.32
CA SER A 299 -78.73 -9.04 21.14
C SER A 299 -77.39 -9.32 20.43
N ASN A 300 -77.50 -10.08 19.32
CA ASN A 300 -76.79 -9.88 18.03
C ASN A 300 -75.27 -10.13 17.95
N ARG A 301 -74.70 -10.65 16.84
CA ARG A 301 -75.28 -11.15 15.57
C ARG A 301 -74.36 -12.18 14.90
N SER A 302 -74.87 -12.75 13.81
CA SER A 302 -74.36 -13.90 13.05
C SER A 302 -73.14 -13.66 12.14
N ALA A 303 -72.34 -14.73 12.03
CA ALA A 303 -71.76 -15.29 10.79
C ALA A 303 -70.66 -14.54 9.99
N LYS A 304 -69.46 -15.13 10.11
CA LYS A 304 -68.67 -15.74 9.01
C LYS A 304 -67.62 -14.89 8.24
N ASP A 305 -66.39 -15.39 8.38
CA ASP A 305 -65.19 -15.35 7.51
C ASP A 305 -64.45 -14.03 7.19
N LYS A 306 -63.19 -14.05 7.67
CA LYS A 306 -61.93 -13.56 7.07
C LYS A 306 -61.51 -12.09 7.18
N SER A 307 -60.19 -11.99 7.43
CA SER A 307 -59.20 -10.96 7.08
C SER A 307 -59.22 -9.57 7.74
N GLU A 308 -58.05 -9.28 8.33
CA GLU A 308 -57.32 -7.99 8.28
C GLU A 308 -57.83 -6.77 9.07
N SER A 309 -57.23 -6.61 10.26
CA SER A 309 -56.45 -5.43 10.68
C SER A 309 -56.85 -4.08 10.07
N SER A 310 -57.40 -3.16 10.89
CA SER A 310 -57.49 -1.74 10.54
C SER A 310 -57.43 -0.79 11.75
N HIS A 311 -56.32 -0.04 11.80
CA HIS A 311 -56.16 1.39 12.12
C HIS A 311 -56.57 2.03 13.48
N SER A 312 -55.63 2.86 13.97
CA SER A 312 -55.60 3.80 15.11
C SER A 312 -56.52 5.04 14.93
N PRO A 313 -56.51 6.14 15.75
CA PRO A 313 -55.60 6.62 16.83
C PRO A 313 -56.33 6.98 18.18
N VAL A 314 -55.76 7.54 19.27
CA VAL A 314 -55.10 8.87 19.49
C VAL A 314 -54.39 8.93 20.86
N GLN A 315 -53.21 9.58 20.89
CA GLN A 315 -52.47 10.42 21.91
C GLN A 315 -52.94 10.44 23.40
N VAL A 316 -52.15 10.75 24.43
CA VAL A 316 -51.27 11.92 24.77
C VAL A 316 -50.36 11.44 25.93
N PRO A 317 -49.09 11.89 26.18
CA PRO A 317 -48.41 13.17 25.90
C PRO A 317 -47.12 12.99 25.03
N SER A 318 -46.09 13.85 25.03
CA SER A 318 -45.95 15.34 24.97
C SER A 318 -44.55 15.73 25.49
N SER A 319 -43.59 15.88 24.58
CA SER A 319 -42.29 16.52 24.84
C SER A 319 -42.41 18.06 24.77
N PRO A 320 -41.48 18.86 25.34
CA PRO A 320 -41.60 20.32 25.34
C PRO A 320 -41.39 20.97 23.96
N LYS A 321 -42.13 22.07 23.74
CA LYS A 321 -41.81 23.16 22.77
C LYS A 321 -40.89 24.20 23.46
N ASP A 322 -40.47 25.35 22.93
CA ASP A 322 -40.76 26.19 21.73
C ASP A 322 -39.40 26.69 21.15
N VAL A 323 -39.19 27.51 20.10
CA VAL A 323 -39.93 28.61 19.43
C VAL A 323 -39.44 28.73 17.95
N PRO A 324 -40.27 29.17 16.97
CA PRO A 324 -39.85 29.49 15.59
C PRO A 324 -39.73 31.01 15.31
N VAL A 325 -39.05 31.40 14.19
CA VAL A 325 -39.42 32.48 13.21
C VAL A 325 -38.21 33.09 12.46
N GLU A 326 -38.45 33.48 11.20
CA GLU A 326 -37.71 34.40 10.29
C GLU A 326 -36.43 33.99 9.52
N SER A 327 -36.54 34.14 8.19
CA SER A 327 -35.46 34.55 7.25
C SER A 327 -35.48 36.09 7.16
N PRO A 328 -34.39 36.83 6.85
CA PRO A 328 -33.66 36.67 5.58
C PRO A 328 -32.16 37.10 5.52
N LYS A 329 -31.61 37.05 4.30
CA LYS A 329 -30.38 37.69 3.76
C LYS A 329 -29.02 36.95 3.94
N SER A 330 -28.54 36.48 2.79
CA SER A 330 -27.13 36.33 2.41
C SER A 330 -26.41 37.71 2.43
N PRO A 331 -25.06 37.82 2.53
CA PRO A 331 -24.14 37.25 1.54
C PRO A 331 -22.74 36.76 2.01
N VAL A 332 -21.97 36.26 1.03
CA VAL A 332 -20.49 36.11 0.92
C VAL A 332 -19.90 34.70 1.07
N LYS A 333 -19.33 34.22 -0.05
CA LYS A 333 -18.39 33.10 -0.27
C LYS A 333 -18.71 31.69 0.30
N PRO A 334 -18.94 30.70 -0.59
CA PRO A 334 -18.34 29.37 -0.43
C PRO A 334 -16.92 29.38 -1.02
N GLU A 335 -15.93 28.93 -0.25
CA GLU A 335 -14.68 28.44 -0.83
C GLU A 335 -14.90 27.02 -1.36
N GLN A 336 -14.30 26.72 -2.51
CA GLN A 336 -14.52 25.48 -3.22
C GLN A 336 -13.91 24.32 -2.43
N THR A 337 -14.75 23.40 -1.98
CA THR A 337 -14.32 22.01 -1.79
C THR A 337 -13.97 21.46 -3.16
N MET A 338 -12.68 21.52 -3.52
CA MET A 338 -12.18 20.85 -4.72
C MET A 338 -12.25 19.35 -4.50
N ASP A 339 -12.88 18.67 -5.45
CA ASP A 339 -13.06 17.24 -5.49
C ASP A 339 -11.75 16.59 -5.97
N PRO A 340 -11.08 15.73 -5.16
CA PRO A 340 -9.77 15.18 -5.50
C PRO A 340 -9.77 14.36 -6.80
N ASP A 341 -10.90 13.72 -7.16
CA ASP A 341 -11.01 12.93 -8.39
C ASP A 341 -10.94 13.83 -9.65
N SER A 342 -11.30 15.12 -9.53
CA SER A 342 -11.20 16.11 -10.61
C SER A 342 -9.75 16.53 -10.92
N GLU A 343 -8.84 16.43 -9.95
CA GLU A 343 -7.42 16.73 -10.18
C GLU A 343 -6.69 15.57 -10.86
N PHE A 344 -7.01 14.32 -10.50
CA PHE A 344 -6.48 13.13 -11.19
C PHE A 344 -6.91 13.07 -12.66
N ALA A 345 -8.19 13.32 -12.95
CA ALA A 345 -8.69 13.38 -14.33
C ALA A 345 -8.04 14.50 -15.17
N LYS A 346 -7.59 15.58 -14.53
CA LYS A 346 -6.89 16.68 -15.19
C LYS A 346 -5.42 16.33 -15.48
N LEU A 347 -4.75 15.62 -14.58
CA LEU A 347 -3.39 15.12 -14.77
C LEU A 347 -3.30 14.02 -15.84
N GLU A 348 -4.26 13.10 -15.92
CA GLU A 348 -4.34 12.13 -17.02
C GLU A 348 -4.54 12.82 -18.38
N LEU A 349 -5.34 13.88 -18.45
CA LEU A 349 -5.56 14.64 -19.68
C LEU A 349 -4.29 15.43 -20.11
N GLU A 350 -3.47 15.86 -19.15
CA GLU A 350 -2.23 16.60 -19.37
C GLU A 350 -1.09 15.69 -19.84
N PHE A 351 -0.99 14.46 -19.31
CA PHE A 351 -0.05 13.44 -19.80
C PHE A 351 -0.50 12.75 -21.11
N GLY A 352 -1.81 12.73 -21.42
CA GLY A 352 -2.36 12.05 -22.60
C GLY A 352 -2.11 12.72 -23.96
N LYS A 353 -1.33 13.81 -24.05
CA LYS A 353 -1.20 14.64 -25.26
C LYS A 353 0.22 15.06 -25.67
N VAL A 354 1.23 14.24 -25.39
CA VAL A 354 2.54 14.30 -26.08
C VAL A 354 2.78 13.01 -26.83
N ASN A 355 2.19 12.92 -28.03
CA ASN A 355 2.48 11.86 -29.00
C ASN A 355 2.20 12.33 -30.43
N ARG A 356 3.05 13.25 -30.90
CA ARG A 356 3.48 13.36 -32.30
C ARG A 356 4.94 13.78 -32.29
N ASP A 357 5.69 13.24 -33.24
CA ASP A 357 7.12 13.43 -33.47
C ASP A 357 8.03 12.58 -32.55
N HIS A 358 7.78 11.27 -32.58
CA HIS A 358 8.81 10.27 -32.30
C HIS A 358 9.74 10.18 -33.52
N GLU A 359 10.90 10.84 -33.47
CA GLU A 359 12.03 10.43 -34.32
C GLU A 359 12.60 9.11 -33.79
N GLU A 360 12.84 8.16 -34.69
CA GLU A 360 13.42 6.86 -34.37
C GLU A 360 14.90 7.00 -33.99
N ILE A 361 15.21 7.18 -32.70
CA ILE A 361 16.56 6.93 -32.16
C ILE A 361 16.69 5.41 -31.92
N GLY A 362 16.61 4.67 -33.03
CA GLY A 362 16.75 3.22 -33.12
C GLY A 362 17.99 2.85 -33.91
N GLY A 363 19.16 2.95 -33.28
CA GLY A 363 20.46 2.71 -33.90
C GLY A 363 21.58 3.20 -33.00
N TRP A 364 22.08 2.33 -32.13
CA TRP A 364 23.33 2.60 -31.41
C TRP A 364 24.45 2.00 -32.26
N ASP A 365 25.19 2.84 -33.00
CA ASP A 365 26.33 2.44 -33.85
C ASP A 365 27.58 2.07 -33.01
N PHE A 366 27.39 1.17 -32.04
CA PHE A 366 28.50 0.56 -31.28
C PHE A 366 29.21 -0.54 -32.07
N ASP A 367 28.50 -1.20 -32.99
CA ASP A 367 29.05 -2.26 -33.83
C ASP A 367 30.10 -1.75 -34.84
N GLU A 368 29.96 -0.51 -35.34
CA GLU A 368 30.90 0.10 -36.30
C GLU A 368 32.26 0.41 -35.65
N LEU A 369 32.27 0.84 -34.38
CA LEU A 369 33.50 1.03 -33.58
C LEU A 369 34.18 -0.31 -33.21
N GLU A 370 33.43 -1.41 -33.07
CA GLU A 370 34.03 -2.73 -32.84
C GLU A 370 34.60 -3.35 -34.13
N GLU A 371 33.94 -3.15 -35.27
CA GLU A 371 34.46 -3.48 -36.60
C GLU A 371 35.76 -2.70 -36.91
N GLU A 372 35.82 -1.39 -36.63
CA GLU A 372 37.02 -0.58 -36.86
C GLU A 372 38.21 -1.06 -35.98
N LEU A 373 37.96 -1.40 -34.71
CA LEU A 373 38.97 -1.97 -33.82
C LEU A 373 39.48 -3.34 -34.30
N ARG A 374 38.60 -4.19 -34.85
CA ARG A 374 38.99 -5.47 -35.47
C ARG A 374 39.76 -5.26 -36.78
N ALA A 375 39.38 -4.27 -37.58
CA ALA A 375 40.05 -3.94 -38.83
C ALA A 375 41.52 -3.52 -38.59
N ASP A 376 41.79 -2.69 -37.59
CA ASP A 376 43.16 -2.26 -37.27
C ASP A 376 44.01 -3.35 -36.61
N LEU A 377 43.42 -4.24 -35.80
CA LEU A 377 44.09 -5.46 -35.33
C LEU A 377 44.45 -6.42 -36.50
N SER A 378 43.62 -6.48 -37.54
CA SER A 378 43.90 -7.28 -38.75
C SER A 378 44.99 -6.69 -39.65
N LYS A 379 45.11 -5.35 -39.74
CA LYS A 379 46.21 -4.68 -40.46
C LYS A 379 47.56 -4.82 -39.75
N SER A 380 47.54 -4.89 -38.42
CA SER A 380 48.74 -5.08 -37.59
C SER A 380 49.40 -6.46 -37.77
N THR A 381 48.66 -7.46 -38.28
CA THR A 381 49.09 -8.86 -38.38
C THR A 381 49.42 -9.33 -39.81
N ASN A 382 50.13 -8.49 -40.59
CA ASN A 382 50.77 -8.91 -41.85
C ASN A 382 52.28 -8.61 -41.87
N PRO A 383 53.14 -9.60 -41.54
CA PRO A 383 54.59 -9.45 -41.63
C PRO A 383 55.13 -9.95 -42.99
N LYS A 384 55.29 -9.05 -43.96
CA LYS A 384 56.38 -9.07 -44.97
C LYS A 384 56.40 -7.84 -45.87
#